data_AF-A0A2X5AX92-F1
#
_entry.id   AF-A0A2X5AX92-F1
#
_cell.length_a   1.000
_cell.length_b   1.000
_cell.length_c   1.000
_cell.angle_alpha   90.00
_cell.angle_beta   90.00
_cell.angle_gamma   90.00
#
_symmetry.space_group_name_H-M   'P 1'
#
loop_
_entity.id
_entity.type
_entity.pdbx_description
1 polymer ?
#
loop_
_entity_poly.entity_id
_entity_poly.type
_entity_poly.pdbx_seq_one_letter_code
_entity_poly.pdbx_strand_id
1 'polypeptide(L)' 'MPDDEFQSHIQMDGKVPVLVIKQVALDQQQRPIEYSISYCRSDLYVFVCEE' A
#
# COMPACT_ATOMS: atom_id res chain seq x y z
N MET A 1 -7.07 11.40 2.02
CA MET A 1 -7.39 10.28 1.10
C MET A 1 -6.09 10.06 0.30
N PRO A 2 -5.97 9.26 -0.78
CA PRO A 2 -4.87 9.52 -1.71
C PRO A 2 -5.15 10.88 -2.34
N ASP A 3 -4.50 11.91 -1.80
CA ASP A 3 -4.67 13.30 -2.21
C ASP A 3 -4.09 13.50 -3.64
N ASP A 4 -4.46 14.58 -4.33
CA ASP A 4 -4.21 14.74 -5.78
C ASP A 4 -2.71 14.65 -6.15
N GLU A 5 -1.83 15.09 -5.24
CA GLU A 5 -0.38 14.95 -5.37
C GLU A 5 0.06 13.48 -5.41
N PHE A 6 -0.56 12.63 -4.59
CA PHE A 6 -0.27 11.21 -4.54
C PHE A 6 -0.70 10.50 -5.83
N GLN A 7 -1.86 10.85 -6.39
CA GLN A 7 -2.38 10.27 -7.64
C GLN A 7 -1.48 10.58 -8.85
N SER A 8 -0.88 11.77 -8.89
CA SER A 8 0.06 12.16 -9.95
C SER A 8 1.38 11.37 -9.90
N HIS A 9 1.90 11.09 -8.70
CA HIS A 9 3.15 10.34 -8.52
C HIS A 9 3.04 8.88 -8.97
N ILE A 10 1.83 8.31 -8.96
CA ILE A 10 1.57 6.94 -9.42
C ILE A 10 1.02 6.86 -10.85
N GLN A 11 1.08 7.98 -11.61
CA GLN A 11 0.67 8.06 -13.02
C GLN A 11 -0.74 7.49 -13.28
N MET A 12 -1.71 7.88 -12.45
CA MET A 12 -3.09 7.46 -12.63
C MET A 12 -3.81 8.39 -13.60
N ASP A 13 -3.92 7.98 -14.87
CA ASP A 13 -4.70 8.69 -15.89
C ASP A 13 -6.23 8.63 -15.69
N GLY A 14 -6.72 8.16 -14.52
CA GLY A 14 -8.15 8.06 -14.25
C GLY A 14 -8.52 7.63 -12.82
N LYS A 15 -9.85 7.53 -12.56
CA LYS A 15 -10.47 7.10 -11.29
C LYS A 15 -10.28 5.60 -11.01
N VAL A 16 -9.04 5.12 -11.00
CA VAL A 16 -8.76 3.72 -10.63
C VAL A 16 -8.74 3.60 -9.11
N PRO A 17 -9.37 2.58 -8.50
CA PRO A 17 -9.26 2.35 -7.05
C PRO A 17 -7.80 2.11 -6.63
N VAL A 18 -7.43 2.57 -5.44
CA VAL A 18 -6.10 2.34 -4.86
C VAL A 18 -6.18 1.22 -3.81
N LEU A 19 -5.32 0.21 -3.96
CA LEU A 19 -5.12 -0.82 -2.94
C LEU A 19 -4.19 -0.24 -1.87
N VAL A 20 -4.64 -0.22 -0.62
CA VAL A 20 -3.86 0.31 0.50
C VAL A 20 -3.50 -0.81 1.45
N ILE A 21 -2.21 -1.08 1.61
CA ILE A 21 -1.66 -2.08 2.53
C ILE A 21 -1.01 -1.34 3.69
N LYS A 22 -1.43 -1.65 4.92
CA LYS A 22 -0.82 -1.14 6.15
C LYS A 22 -0.17 -2.29 6.88
N GLN A 23 1.12 -2.18 7.17
CA GLN A 23 1.88 -3.26 7.79
C GLN A 23 2.68 -2.75 8.99
N VAL A 24 2.74 -3.60 10.02
CA VAL A 24 3.66 -3.45 11.14
C VAL A 24 4.55 -4.68 11.15
N ALA A 25 5.87 -4.50 11.02
CA ALA A 25 6.83 -5.57 11.23
C ALA A 25 7.22 -5.63 12.70
N LEU A 26 7.27 -6.83 13.26
CA LEU A 26 7.65 -7.08 14.64
C LEU A 26 8.99 -7.83 14.69
N ASP A 27 9.80 -7.59 15.72
CA ASP A 27 10.94 -8.44 16.05
C ASP A 27 10.50 -9.76 16.72
N GLN A 28 11.47 -10.61 17.07
CA GLN A 28 11.21 -11.88 17.75
C GLN A 28 10.57 -11.75 19.14
N GLN A 29 10.62 -10.55 19.74
CA GLN A 29 10.03 -10.24 21.05
C GLN A 29 8.67 -9.55 20.89
N GLN A 30 8.07 -9.58 19.70
CA GLN A 30 6.79 -8.93 19.36
C GLN A 30 6.84 -7.40 19.48
N ARG A 31 8.02 -6.79 19.36
CA ARG A 31 8.17 -5.34 19.39
C ARG A 31 8.15 -4.78 17.97
N PRO A 32 7.37 -3.72 17.69
CA PRO A 32 7.39 -3.07 16.38
C PRO A 32 8.77 -2.56 16.00
N ILE A 33 9.23 -2.93 14.82
CA ILE A 33 10.49 -2.45 14.22
C ILE A 33 10.25 -1.63 12.96
N GLU A 34 9.09 -1.78 12.32
CA GLU A 34 8.73 -1.03 11.10
C GLU A 34 7.23 -0.78 11.06
N TYR A 35 6.84 0.38 10.57
CA TYR A 35 5.48 0.68 10.12
C TYR A 35 5.52 1.24 8.70
N SER A 36 4.76 0.63 7.81
CA SER A 36 4.70 1.04 6.40
C SER A 36 3.25 1.11 5.89
N ILE A 37 3.04 2.04 4.96
CA ILE A 37 1.80 2.17 4.19
C ILE A 37 2.18 2.12 2.71
N SER A 38 1.74 1.08 2.02
CA SER A 38 1.92 0.93 0.58
C SER A 38 0.60 1.23 -0.13
N TYR A 39 0.68 2.09 -1.12
CA TYR A 39 -0.44 2.47 -1.96
C TYR A 39 -0.16 1.96 -3.37
N CYS A 40 -0.97 1.01 -3.81
CA CYS A 40 -0.76 0.27 -5.03
C CYS A 40 -1.89 0.55 -6.03
N ARG A 41 -1.52 0.56 -7.31
CA ARG A 41 -2.47 0.63 -8.42
C ARG A 41 -3.20 -0.70 -8.57
N SER A 42 -4.50 -0.72 -8.28
CA SER A 42 -5.28 -1.98 -8.26
C SER A 42 -5.43 -2.65 -9.63
N ASP A 43 -5.18 -1.91 -10.71
CA ASP A 43 -5.15 -2.43 -12.09
C ASP A 43 -3.83 -3.12 -12.45
N LEU A 44 -2.76 -2.91 -11.67
CA LEU A 44 -1.42 -3.45 -11.91
C LEU A 44 -0.94 -4.40 -10.81
N TYR A 45 -1.48 -4.30 -9.60
CA TYR A 45 -1.05 -5.07 -8.44
C TYR A 45 -2.20 -5.88 -7.85
N VAL A 46 -1.90 -7.13 -7.52
CA VAL A 46 -2.78 -8.04 -6.77
C VAL A 46 -2.04 -8.47 -5.52
N PHE A 47 -2.70 -8.39 -4.37
CA PHE A 47 -2.20 -8.98 -3.13
C PHE A 47 -2.59 -10.46 -3.08
N VAL A 48 -1.61 -11.33 -2.85
CA VAL A 48 -1.80 -12.77 -2.67
C VAL A 48 -1.26 -13.14 -1.29
N CYS A 49 -2.08 -13.80 -0.48
CA CYS A 49 -1.65 -14.40 0.78
C CYS A 49 -1.30 -15.86 0.51
N GLU A 50 -0.15 -16.32 0.99
CA GLU A 50 0.13 -17.76 1.05
C GLU A 50 -0.74 -18.37 2.17
N GLU A 51 -1.30 -19.57 1.92
CA GLU A 51 -2.11 -20.34 2.89
C GLU A 51 -1.26 -20.86 4.05
#